data_AF-A0A5C6QFV4-F1
#
_entry.id   AF-A0A5C6QFV4-F1
#
_cell.length_a   1.000
_cell.length_b   1.000
_cell.length_c   1.000
_cell.angle_alpha   90.00
_cell.angle_beta   90.00
_cell.angle_gamma   90.00
#
_symmetry.space_group_name_H-M   'P 1'
#
loop_
_entity.id
_entity.type
_entity.pdbx_description
1 polymer ?
#
loop_
_entity_poly.entity_id
_entity_poly.type
_entity_poly.pdbx_seq_one_letter_code
_entity_poly.pdbx_strand_id
1 'polypeptide(L)'
;MRILWPDFKEALLWAFSGVVMGIIAFGYNYSFITASFPGYAVFTGPARFALSFFSEETAFWPKMTIFLVSQYIGYFLVIVIGKKLFLLFKMD
;
A
#
# COMPACT_ATOMS: atom_id res chain seq x y z
N MET A 1 -13.76 -0.22 -30.12
CA MET A 1 -13.74 -0.01 -28.66
C MET A 1 -12.34 -0.34 -28.15
N ARG A 2 -11.49 0.66 -27.94
CA ARG A 2 -10.12 0.44 -27.48
C ARG A 2 -10.20 0.11 -25.99
N ILE A 3 -9.95 -1.14 -25.63
CA ILE A 3 -9.81 -1.57 -24.23
C ILE A 3 -8.69 -0.72 -23.64
N LEU A 4 -9.06 0.29 -22.85
CA LEU A 4 -8.14 1.10 -22.05
C LEU A 4 -7.68 0.21 -20.90
N TRP A 5 -6.66 -0.61 -21.17
CA TRP A 5 -5.92 -1.24 -20.09
C TRP A 5 -5.49 -0.15 -19.12
N PRO A 6 -5.65 -0.34 -17.79
CA PRO A 6 -5.09 0.59 -16.83
C PRO A 6 -3.62 0.75 -17.17
N ASP A 7 -3.14 2.00 -17.30
CA ASP A 7 -1.74 2.24 -17.63
C ASP A 7 -0.87 1.61 -16.53
N PHE A 8 -0.28 0.48 -16.88
CA PHE A 8 0.45 -0.37 -15.95
C PHE A 8 1.63 0.40 -15.36
N LYS A 9 2.24 1.30 -16.14
CA LYS A 9 3.34 2.15 -15.66
C LYS A 9 2.89 3.07 -14.55
N GLU A 10 1.70 3.64 -14.66
CA GLU A 10 1.14 4.50 -13.62
C GLU A 10 0.83 3.69 -12.35
N ALA A 11 0.27 2.49 -12.48
CA ALA A 11 0.02 1.62 -11.34
C ALA A 11 1.33 1.22 -10.61
N LEU A 12 2.40 0.94 -11.36
CA LEU A 12 3.72 0.68 -10.78
C LEU A 12 4.29 1.92 -10.05
N LEU A 13 4.12 3.11 -10.62
CA LEU A 13 4.56 4.36 -9.99
C LEU A 13 3.83 4.60 -8.67
N TRP A 14 2.50 4.43 -8.66
CA TRP A 14 1.70 4.54 -7.44
C TRP A 14 2.07 3.46 -6.42
N ALA A 15 2.34 2.23 -6.85
CA ALA A 15 2.82 1.16 -5.98
C ALA A 15 4.13 1.54 -5.28
N PHE A 16 5.09 2.09 -6.03
CA PHE A 16 6.34 2.59 -5.48
C PHE A 16 6.11 3.77 -4.52
N SER A 17 5.23 4.71 -4.86
CA SER A 17 4.88 5.82 -3.96
C SER A 17 4.28 5.32 -2.64
N GLY A 18 3.48 4.26 -2.68
CA GLY A 18 2.92 3.61 -1.50
C GLY A 18 3.99 3.04 -0.58
N VAL A 19 5.06 2.46 -1.15
CA VAL A 19 6.23 1.97 -0.39
C VAL A 19 6.97 3.13 0.28
N VAL A 20 7.24 4.21 -0.45
CA VAL A 20 7.90 5.41 0.10
C VAL A 20 7.09 5.99 1.25
N MET A 21 5.76 6.13 1.07
CA MET A 21 4.85 6.56 2.14
C MET A 21 4.89 5.62 3.34
N GLY A 22 4.93 4.30 3.10
CA GLY A 22 5.06 3.29 4.14
C GLY A 22 6.35 3.44 4.95
N ILE A 23 7.49 3.68 4.29
CA ILE A 23 8.79 3.90 4.95
C ILE A 23 8.75 5.17 5.80
N ILE A 24 8.22 6.27 5.27
CA ILE A 24 8.11 7.55 6.01
C ILE A 24 7.22 7.38 7.24
N ALA A 25 6.03 6.80 7.04
CA ALA A 25 5.05 6.58 8.10
C ALA A 25 5.58 5.65 9.19
N PHE A 26 6.24 4.54 8.79
CA PHE A 26 6.90 3.63 9.72
C PHE A 26 8.05 4.32 10.47
N GLY A 27 8.92 5.03 9.76
CA GLY A 27 10.07 5.73 10.35
C GLY A 27 9.66 6.80 11.35
N TYR A 28 8.59 7.54 11.07
CA TYR A 28 8.01 8.49 12.01
C TYR A 28 7.52 7.77 13.28
N ASN A 29 6.67 6.75 13.15
CA ASN A 29 6.13 6.02 14.31
C ASN A 29 7.20 5.28 15.10
N TYR A 30 8.28 4.85 14.44
CA TYR A 30 9.43 4.23 15.08
C TYR A 30 10.24 5.24 15.90
N SER A 31 10.33 6.49 15.42
CA SER A 31 11.14 7.55 16.04
C SER A 31 10.37 8.32 17.13
N PHE A 32 9.05 8.42 17.01
CA PHE A 32 8.20 9.20 17.91
C PHE A 32 7.22 8.28 18.66
N ILE A 33 7.53 8.00 19.93
CA ILE A 33 6.68 7.13 20.79
C ILE A 33 5.38 7.82 21.22
N THR A 34 5.38 9.14 21.36
CA THR A 34 4.25 9.90 21.93
C THR A 34 3.21 10.34 20.89
N ALA A 35 3.47 10.14 19.60
CA ALA A 35 2.59 10.57 18.52
C ALA A 35 2.66 9.60 17.35
N SER A 36 1.54 9.47 16.62
CA SER A 36 1.49 8.70 15.38
C SER A 36 1.45 9.63 14.18
N PHE A 37 2.03 9.18 13.06
CA PHE A 37 1.92 9.87 11.79
C PHE A 37 0.43 10.06 11.43
N PRO A 38 -0.03 11.27 11.09
CA PRO A 38 -1.42 11.50 10.72
C PRO A 38 -1.84 10.60 9.55
N GLY A 39 -2.93 9.85 9.73
CA GLY A 39 -3.39 8.91 8.71
C GLY A 39 -2.54 7.63 8.58
N TYR A 40 -1.64 7.34 9.53
CA TYR A 40 -0.78 6.15 9.52
C TYR A 40 -1.53 4.87 9.16
N ALA A 41 -2.68 4.62 9.80
CA ALA A 41 -3.49 3.44 9.57
C ALA A 41 -4.01 3.32 8.13
N VAL A 42 -4.33 4.45 7.49
CA VAL A 42 -4.81 4.50 6.11
C VAL A 42 -3.63 4.27 5.15
N PHE A 43 -2.56 5.05 5.32
CA PHE A 43 -1.42 4.98 4.41
C PHE A 43 -0.76 3.61 4.43
N THR A 44 -0.63 2.99 5.60
CA THR A 44 -0.03 1.65 5.78
C THR A 44 -1.06 0.52 5.76
N GLY A 45 -2.31 0.81 5.35
CA GLY A 45 -3.42 -0.14 5.38
C GLY A 45 -3.10 -1.51 4.76
N PRO A 46 -2.54 -1.58 3.53
CA PRO A 46 -2.16 -2.85 2.94
C PRO A 46 -1.13 -3.62 3.75
N ALA A 47 -0.11 -2.94 4.25
CA ALA A 47 0.92 -3.55 5.09
C ALA A 47 0.36 -4.07 6.42
N ARG A 48 -0.50 -3.29 7.08
CA ARG A 48 -1.17 -3.70 8.32
C ARG A 48 -2.08 -4.90 8.11
N PHE A 49 -2.81 -4.93 6.99
CA PHE A 49 -3.63 -6.07 6.63
C PHE A 49 -2.77 -7.33 6.45
N ALA A 50 -1.70 -7.26 5.66
CA ALA A 50 -0.82 -8.42 5.46
C ALA A 50 -0.14 -8.86 6.76
N LEU A 51 0.32 -7.93 7.59
CA LEU A 51 0.93 -8.23 8.87
C LEU A 51 -0.05 -8.82 9.90
N SER A 52 -1.36 -8.60 9.75
CA SER A 52 -2.37 -9.15 10.68
C SER A 52 -2.43 -10.69 10.68
N PHE A 53 -1.88 -11.34 9.66
CA PHE A 53 -1.76 -12.80 9.59
C PHE A 53 -0.52 -13.35 10.31
N PHE A 54 0.36 -12.49 10.81
CA PHE A 54 1.62 -12.89 11.44
C PHE A 54 1.63 -12.48 12.91
N SER A 55 2.39 -13.21 13.72
CA SER A 55 2.53 -12.90 15.15
C SER A 55 3.20 -11.54 15.38
N GLU A 56 2.83 -10.88 16.48
CA GLU A 56 3.54 -9.68 16.95
C GLU A 56 5.02 -9.97 17.26
N GLU A 57 5.34 -11.20 17.66
CA GLU A 57 6.72 -11.67 17.93
C GLU A 57 7.55 -11.93 16.66
N THR A 58 6.98 -11.71 15.46
CA THR A 58 7.72 -11.85 14.20
C THR A 58 8.94 -10.94 14.20
N ALA A 59 10.11 -11.54 13.95
CA ALA A 59 11.38 -10.84 13.88
C ALA A 59 11.33 -9.64 12.93
N PHE A 60 12.12 -8.61 13.25
CA PHE A 60 12.06 -7.31 12.57
C PHE A 60 12.22 -7.41 11.05
N TRP A 61 13.26 -8.09 10.56
CA TRP A 61 13.55 -8.16 9.13
C TRP A 61 12.43 -8.83 8.31
N PRO A 62 11.95 -10.03 8.68
CA PRO A 62 10.76 -10.60 8.04
C PRO A 62 9.54 -9.67 8.08
N LYS A 63 9.27 -9.04 9.24
CA LYS A 63 8.15 -8.11 9.40
C LYS A 63 8.28 -6.90 8.45
N MET A 64 9.48 -6.35 8.32
CA MET A 64 9.76 -5.24 7.42
C MET A 64 9.64 -5.64 5.94
N THR A 65 10.10 -6.83 5.57
CA THR A 65 9.93 -7.37 4.22
C THR A 65 8.45 -7.54 3.88
N ILE A 66 7.67 -8.16 4.77
CA ILE A 66 6.22 -8.32 4.59
C ILE A 66 5.58 -6.94 4.45
N PHE A 67 5.91 -5.99 5.33
CA PHE A 67 5.41 -4.63 5.31
C PHE A 67 5.62 -3.97 3.93
N LEU A 68 6.87 -3.92 3.44
CA LEU A 68 7.18 -3.22 2.18
C LEU A 68 6.58 -3.91 0.94
N VAL A 69 6.64 -5.24 0.89
CA VAL A 69 6.12 -6.01 -0.26
C VAL A 69 4.60 -5.89 -0.35
N SER A 70 3.90 -6.05 0.76
CA SER A 70 2.45 -5.92 0.79
C SER A 70 1.99 -4.48 0.57
N GLN A 71 2.76 -3.50 1.02
CA GLN A 71 2.52 -2.09 0.71
C GLN A 71 2.56 -1.83 -0.80
N TYR A 72 3.59 -2.34 -1.49
CA TYR A 72 3.72 -2.25 -2.94
C TYR A 72 2.54 -2.92 -3.65
N ILE A 73 2.27 -4.19 -3.32
CA ILE A 73 1.20 -4.99 -3.95
C ILE A 73 -0.16 -4.34 -3.70
N GLY A 74 -0.42 -3.86 -2.48
CA GLY A 74 -1.67 -3.22 -2.11
C GLY A 74 -1.96 -1.97 -2.93
N TYR A 75 -1.01 -1.05 -3.00
CA TYR A 75 -1.18 0.18 -3.80
C TYR A 75 -1.32 -0.14 -5.29
N PHE A 76 -0.54 -1.10 -5.80
CA PHE A 76 -0.68 -1.57 -7.17
C PHE A 76 -2.11 -2.07 -7.45
N LEU A 77 -2.64 -2.94 -6.58
CA LEU A 77 -3.99 -3.51 -6.72
C LEU A 77 -5.08 -2.45 -6.61
N VAL A 78 -4.96 -1.52 -5.66
CA VAL A 78 -5.93 -0.42 -5.49
C VAL A 78 -6.07 0.40 -6.77
N ILE A 79 -4.95 0.73 -7.43
CA ILE A 79 -4.98 1.50 -8.67
C ILE A 79 -5.54 0.69 -9.84
N VAL A 80 -5.09 -0.56 -10.01
CA VAL A 80 -5.56 -1.42 -11.11
C VAL A 80 -7.06 -1.70 -10.99
N ILE A 81 -7.52 -2.09 -9.79
CA ILE A 81 -8.92 -2.39 -9.52
C ILE A 81 -9.74 -1.10 -9.59
N GLY A 82 -9.30 -0.03 -8.96
CA GLY A 82 -9.99 1.26 -8.96
C GLY A 82 -10.22 1.80 -10.36
N LYS A 83 -9.22 1.74 -11.23
CA LYS A 83 -9.35 2.12 -12.65
C LYS A 83 -10.31 1.23 -13.41
N LYS A 84 -10.22 -0.09 -13.21
CA LYS A 84 -11.11 -1.05 -13.87
C LYS A 84 -12.57 -0.81 -13.46
N LEU A 85 -12.83 -0.58 -12.17
CA LEU A 85 -14.15 -0.24 -11.66
C LEU A 85 -14.65 1.10 -12.21
N PHE A 86 -13.81 2.14 -12.21
CA PHE A 86 -14.17 3.44 -12.77
C PHE A 86 -14.58 3.35 -14.25
N LEU A 87 -13.85 2.56 -15.05
CA LEU A 87 -14.20 2.32 -16.45
C LEU A 87 -15.51 1.55 -16.60
N LEU A 88 -15.75 0.56 -15.74
CA LEU A 88 -17.00 -0.20 -15.73
C LEU A 88 -18.20 0.71 -15.48
N PHE A 89 -18.16 1.51 -14.41
CA PHE A 89 -19.25 2.43 -14.06
C PHE A 89 -19.42 3.61 -15.02
N LYS A 90 -18.37 3.97 -15.78
CA LYS A 90 -18.47 5.03 -16.81
C LYS A 90 -19.18 4.54 -18.08
N MET A 91 -19.27 3.22 -18.27
CA MET A 91 -19.88 2.63 -19.46
C MET A 91 -21.38 2.35 -19.30
N ASP A 92 -21.91 2.45 -18.08
CA ASP A 92 -23.34 2.45 -17.74
C ASP A 92 -23.92 3.86 -17.78
#